data_AF-A0A351GKD1-F1
#
_entry.id   AF-A0A351GKD1-F1
#
_cell.length_a   1.000
_cell.length_b   1.000
_cell.length_c   1.000
_cell.angle_alpha   90.00
_cell.angle_beta   90.00
_cell.angle_gamma   90.00
#
_symmetry.space_group_name_H-M   'P 1'
#
loop_
_entity.id
_entity.type
_entity.pdbx_description
1 polymer ?
#
loop_
_entity_poly.entity_id
_entity_poly.type
_entity_poly.pdbx_seq_one_letter_code
_entity_poly.pdbx_strand_id
1 'polypeptide(L)'
;MYLFIFGFIYVLPIGARDLLLVEWSALPPKAVFAMGYVIAGITILAYLLNAWALQNSNSTTVGSYIYLQPLLATLIAVSLGMDHLTWDKLAFGLLIVFGLWLVNRGR
;
A
#
# COMPACT_ATOMS: atom_id res chain seq x y z
N MET A 1 -3.48 -6.14 -14.26
CA MET A 1 -4.09 -7.49 -14.25
C MET A 1 -3.04 -8.59 -14.23
N TYR A 2 -2.15 -8.65 -15.23
CA TYR A 2 -1.12 -9.70 -15.34
C TYR A 2 -0.22 -9.83 -14.10
N LEU A 3 0.17 -8.70 -13.49
CA LEU A 3 0.95 -8.70 -12.24
C LEU A 3 0.32 -9.56 -11.13
N PHE A 4 -1.01 -9.50 -10.97
CA PHE A 4 -1.71 -10.27 -9.94
C PHE A 4 -1.79 -11.76 -10.29
N ILE A 5 -1.98 -12.11 -11.56
CA ILE A 5 -2.05 -13.51 -12.00
C ILE A 5 -0.70 -14.19 -11.83
N PHE A 6 0.37 -13.56 -12.33
CA PHE A 6 1.72 -14.10 -12.18
C PHE A 6 2.19 -14.10 -10.73
N GLY A 7 1.86 -13.05 -9.97
CA GLY A 7 2.11 -13.00 -8.53
C GLY A 7 1.38 -14.11 -7.78
N PHE A 8 0.12 -14.40 -8.12
CA PHE A 8 -0.64 -15.49 -7.54
C PHE A 8 0.01 -16.84 -7.82
N ILE A 9 0.41 -17.12 -9.07
CA ILE A 9 1.09 -18.39 -9.42
C ILE A 9 2.38 -18.55 -8.61
N TYR A 10 3.12 -17.47 -8.38
CA TYR A 10 4.38 -17.52 -7.61
C TYR A 10 4.16 -17.68 -6.10
N VAL A 11 3.14 -17.01 -5.55
CA VAL A 11 2.83 -17.05 -4.11
C VAL A 11 2.06 -18.33 -3.73
N LEU A 12 1.28 -18.90 -4.65
CA LEU A 12 0.46 -20.08 -4.42
C LEU A 12 1.26 -21.27 -3.84
N PRO A 13 2.40 -21.74 -4.40
CA PRO A 13 3.13 -22.86 -3.81
C PRO A 13 3.67 -22.55 -2.41
N ILE A 14 3.94 -21.28 -2.10
CA ILE A 14 4.44 -20.84 -0.79
C ILE A 14 3.30 -20.84 0.23
N GLY A 15 2.14 -20.27 -0.14
CA GLY A 15 0.98 -20.12 0.75
C GLY A 15 -0.03 -21.27 0.73
N ALA A 16 0.10 -22.23 -0.20
CA ALA A 16 -0.86 -23.31 -0.37
C ALA A 16 -1.00 -24.17 0.89
N ARG A 17 0.11 -24.45 1.57
CA ARG A 17 0.09 -25.22 2.81
C ARG A 17 -0.70 -24.49 3.89
N ASP A 18 -0.46 -23.20 4.07
CA ASP A 18 -1.12 -22.40 5.10
C ASP A 18 -2.61 -22.25 4.80
N LEU A 19 -2.99 -22.07 3.52
CA LEU A 19 -4.40 -22.03 3.09
C LEU A 19 -5.18 -23.32 3.41
N LEU A 20 -4.52 -24.48 3.34
CA LEU A 20 -5.12 -25.78 3.67
C LEU A 20 -5.24 -26.03 5.18
N LEU A 21 -4.38 -25.40 5.99
CA LEU A 21 -4.36 -25.53 7.44
C LEU A 21 -5.31 -24.52 8.13
N VAL A 22 -5.78 -23.51 7.41
CA VAL A 22 -6.72 -22.51 7.95
C VAL A 22 -8.10 -23.12 8.20
N GLU A 23 -8.58 -23.00 9.43
CA GLU A 23 -9.96 -23.30 9.81
C GLU A 23 -10.87 -22.11 9.47
N TRP A 24 -11.35 -22.05 8.24
CA TRP A 24 -12.15 -20.93 7.71
C TRP A 24 -13.42 -20.62 8.53
N SER A 25 -14.07 -21.65 9.09
CA SER A 25 -15.27 -21.50 9.91
C SER A 25 -15.00 -20.92 11.31
N ALA A 26 -13.76 -21.04 11.79
CA ALA A 26 -13.35 -20.52 13.09
C ALA A 26 -12.87 -19.05 13.01
N LEU A 27 -12.74 -18.49 11.80
CA LEU A 27 -12.27 -17.13 11.62
C LEU A 27 -13.29 -16.11 12.14
N PRO A 28 -12.87 -15.12 12.97
CA PRO A 28 -13.74 -14.04 13.38
C PRO A 28 -14.29 -13.27 12.16
N PRO A 29 -15.57 -12.85 12.16
CA PRO A 29 -16.14 -12.10 11.04
C PRO A 29 -15.34 -10.84 10.67
N LYS A 30 -14.74 -10.19 11.67
CA LYS A 30 -13.85 -9.03 11.47
C LYS A 30 -12.62 -9.35 10.62
N ALA A 31 -12.03 -10.54 10.81
CA ALA A 31 -10.86 -10.96 10.03
C ALA A 31 -11.24 -11.24 8.57
N VAL A 32 -12.38 -11.91 8.35
CA VAL A 32 -12.91 -12.18 7.00
C VAL A 32 -13.21 -10.86 6.27
N PHE A 33 -13.86 -9.91 6.94
CA PHE A 33 -14.10 -8.59 6.39
C PHE A 33 -12.80 -7.84 6.07
N ALA A 34 -11.83 -7.85 6.99
CA ALA A 34 -10.54 -7.20 6.76
C ALA A 34 -9.80 -7.78 5.54
N MET A 35 -9.79 -9.10 5.36
CA MET A 35 -9.22 -9.73 4.16
C MET A 35 -9.93 -9.26 2.89
N GLY A 36 -11.27 -9.27 2.89
CA GLY A 36 -12.06 -8.79 1.76
C GLY A 36 -11.80 -7.32 1.44
N TYR A 37 -11.69 -6.47 2.46
CA TYR A 37 -11.37 -5.05 2.31
C TYR A 37 -9.97 -4.81 1.75
N VAL A 38 -8.97 -5.57 2.21
CA VAL A 38 -7.60 -5.50 1.66
C VAL A 38 -7.60 -5.85 0.17
N ILE A 39 -8.29 -6.93 -0.23
CA ILE A 39 -8.38 -7.35 -1.62
C ILE A 39 -9.14 -6.30 -2.46
N ALA A 40 -10.39 -6.01 -2.13
CA ALA A 40 -11.20 -5.14 -2.98
C ALA A 40 -10.80 -3.65 -2.91
N GLY A 41 -10.59 -3.14 -1.69
CA GLY A 41 -10.33 -1.73 -1.43
C GLY A 41 -8.86 -1.35 -1.67
N ILE A 42 -7.96 -1.94 -0.90
CA ILE A 42 -6.57 -1.46 -0.85
C ILE A 42 -5.73 -2.03 -2.02
N THR A 43 -6.14 -3.15 -2.63
CA THR A 43 -5.47 -3.67 -3.84
C THR A 43 -6.22 -3.31 -5.12
N ILE A 44 -7.40 -3.88 -5.40
CA ILE A 44 -8.04 -3.70 -6.71
C ILE A 44 -8.39 -2.22 -6.97
N LEU A 45 -9.13 -1.58 -6.06
CA LEU A 45 -9.57 -0.20 -6.24
C LEU A 45 -8.38 0.77 -6.25
N ALA A 46 -7.41 0.62 -5.33
CA ALA A 46 -6.23 1.48 -5.32
C ALA A 46 -5.41 1.36 -6.61
N TYR A 47 -5.22 0.15 -7.16
CA TYR A 47 -4.53 -0.02 -8.45
C TYR A 47 -5.32 0.56 -9.62
N LEU A 48 -6.65 0.45 -9.59
CA LEU A 48 -7.51 1.07 -10.60
C LEU A 48 -7.36 2.59 -10.57
N LEU A 49 -7.38 3.19 -9.37
CA LEU A 49 -7.17 4.63 -9.18
C LEU A 49 -5.77 5.07 -9.61
N ASN A 50 -4.72 4.30 -9.30
CA ASN A 50 -3.36 4.58 -9.78
C ASN A 50 -3.27 4.52 -11.31
N ALA A 51 -3.89 3.52 -11.93
CA ALA A 51 -3.93 3.41 -13.40
C ALA A 51 -4.70 4.56 -14.03
N TRP A 52 -5.83 4.96 -13.42
CA TRP A 52 -6.59 6.13 -13.86
C TRP A 52 -5.78 7.43 -13.69
N ALA A 53 -5.06 7.61 -12.58
CA ALA A 53 -4.21 8.77 -12.36
C ALA A 53 -3.09 8.84 -13.41
N LEU A 54 -2.49 7.71 -13.80
CA LEU A 54 -1.49 7.66 -14.87
C LEU A 54 -2.04 8.02 -16.25
N GLN A 55 -3.33 7.77 -16.50
CA GLN A 55 -3.99 8.17 -17.75
C GLN A 55 -4.29 9.68 -17.78
N ASN A 56 -4.46 10.31 -16.62
CA ASN A 56 -4.86 11.72 -16.49
C ASN A 56 -3.74 12.64 -15.97
N SER A 57 -2.55 12.10 -15.69
CA SER A 57 -1.40 12.83 -15.17
C SER A 57 -0.11 12.17 -15.63
N ASN A 58 0.99 12.95 -15.69
CA ASN A 58 2.28 12.38 -16.07
C ASN A 58 2.79 11.40 -14.99
N SER A 59 3.61 10.44 -15.41
CA SER A 59 4.13 9.36 -14.55
C SER A 59 4.95 9.87 -13.37
N THR A 60 5.64 11.00 -13.50
CA THR A 60 6.41 11.61 -12.41
C THR A 60 5.50 12.16 -11.31
N THR A 61 4.42 12.86 -11.68
CA THR A 61 3.45 13.39 -10.72
C THR A 61 2.76 12.26 -9.97
N VAL A 62 2.34 11.20 -10.68
CA VAL A 62 1.75 10.02 -10.03
C VAL A 62 2.77 9.32 -9.12
N GLY A 63 4.01 9.17 -9.56
CA GLY A 63 5.09 8.62 -8.74
C GLY A 63 5.32 9.43 -7.46
N SER A 64 5.36 10.76 -7.56
CA SER A 64 5.47 11.65 -6.40
C SER A 64 4.35 11.43 -5.39
N TYR A 65 3.11 11.21 -5.84
CA TYR A 65 2.00 10.88 -4.93
C TYR A 65 2.15 9.52 -4.25
N ILE A 66 2.65 8.50 -4.95
CA ILE A 66 2.90 7.18 -4.36
C ILE A 66 3.94 7.27 -3.25
N TYR A 67 5.01 8.06 -3.44
CA TYR A 67 6.01 8.29 -2.39
C TYR A 67 5.51 9.12 -1.21
N LEU A 68 4.48 9.96 -1.43
CA LEU A 68 3.85 10.73 -0.37
C LEU A 68 2.92 9.88 0.52
N GLN A 69 2.31 8.81 -0.03
CA GLN A 69 1.43 7.91 0.72
C GLN A 69 2.01 7.39 2.03
N PRO A 70 3.24 6.84 2.12
CA PRO A 70 3.81 6.37 3.40
C PRO A 70 4.00 7.50 4.43
N LEU A 71 4.30 8.72 3.99
CA LEU A 71 4.36 9.89 4.87
C LEU A 71 2.98 10.17 5.47
N LEU A 72 1.95 10.24 4.62
CA LEU A 72 0.57 10.48 5.05
C LEU A 72 0.04 9.35 5.93
N ALA A 73 0.32 8.10 5.60
CA ALA A 73 -0.06 6.93 6.39
C ALA A 73 0.55 6.99 7.80
N THR A 74 1.83 7.35 7.90
CA THR A 74 2.52 7.53 9.19
C THR A 74 1.90 8.67 9.99
N LEU A 75 1.64 9.82 9.35
CA LEU A 75 1.02 10.98 10.01
C LEU A 75 -0.39 10.64 10.54
N ILE A 76 -1.20 9.93 9.74
CA ILE A 76 -2.54 9.48 10.14
C ILE A 76 -2.45 8.45 11.27
N ALA A 77 -1.53 7.49 11.20
CA ALA A 77 -1.37 6.48 12.24
C ALA A 77 -0.96 7.11 13.58
N VAL A 78 -0.02 8.06 13.55
CA VAL A 78 0.42 8.79 14.75
C VAL A 78 -0.69 9.68 15.30
N SER A 79 -1.44 10.38 14.44
CA SER A 79 -2.53 11.27 14.89
C SER A 79 -3.70 10.51 15.50
N LEU A 80 -3.96 9.28 15.04
CA LEU A 80 -4.95 8.38 15.61
C LEU A 80 -4.46 7.63 16.87
N GLY A 81 -3.20 7.83 17.29
CA GLY A 81 -2.60 7.12 18.42
C GLY A 81 -2.36 5.63 18.16
N MET A 82 -2.45 5.21 16.89
CA MET A 82 -2.18 3.83 16.44
C MET A 82 -0.67 3.54 16.35
N ASP A 83 0.15 4.59 16.39
CA ASP A 83 1.60 4.51 16.28
C ASP A 83 2.25 5.73 16.97
N HIS A 84 3.56 5.64 17.25
CA HIS A 84 4.32 6.72 17.89
C HIS A 84 5.30 7.37 16.92
N LEU A 85 5.45 8.70 17.03
CA LEU A 85 6.46 9.43 16.29
C LEU A 85 7.85 9.12 16.87
N THR A 86 8.66 8.39 16.12
CA THR A 86 10.06 8.10 16.47
C THR A 86 11.01 8.96 15.65
N TRP A 87 12.25 9.09 16.13
CA TRP A 87 13.30 9.80 15.40
C TRP A 87 13.57 9.21 14.02
N ASP A 88 13.48 7.89 13.88
CA ASP A 88 13.66 7.22 12.58
C ASP A 88 12.58 7.63 11.57
N LYS A 89 11.31 7.69 11.99
CA LYS A 89 10.19 8.11 11.14
C LYS A 89 10.32 9.56 10.70
N LEU A 90 10.80 10.43 11.59
CA LEU A 90 11.12 11.81 11.25
C LEU A 90 12.25 11.88 10.22
N ALA A 91 13.35 11.15 10.42
CA ALA A 91 14.48 11.13 9.50
C ALA A 91 14.06 10.62 8.11
N PHE A 92 13.34 9.50 8.03
CA PHE A 92 12.85 8.96 6.76
C PHE A 92 11.81 9.88 6.11
N GLY A 93 10.92 10.49 6.89
CA GLY A 93 9.96 11.46 6.38
C GLY A 93 10.63 12.67 5.73
N LEU A 94 11.68 13.21 6.36
CA LEU A 94 12.48 14.29 5.80
C LEU A 94 13.19 13.88 4.51
N LEU A 95 13.74 12.67 4.44
CA LEU A 95 14.37 12.15 3.22
C LEU A 95 13.38 12.02 2.07
N ILE A 96 12.14 11.56 2.34
CA ILE A 96 11.08 11.49 1.31
C ILE A 96 10.73 12.89 0.80
N VAL A 97 10.49 13.84 1.71
CA VAL A 97 10.15 15.22 1.33
C VAL A 97 11.29 15.87 0.53
N PHE A 98 12.54 15.64 0.94
CA PHE A 98 13.71 16.12 0.23
C PHE A 98 13.82 15.52 -1.18
N GLY A 99 13.61 14.21 -1.31
CA GLY A 99 13.60 13.53 -2.61
C GLY A 99 12.50 14.06 -3.54
N LEU A 100 11.30 14.29 -3.01
CA LEU A 100 10.19 14.87 -3.76
C LEU A 100 10.49 16.29 -4.23
N TRP A 101 11.10 17.11 -3.37
CA TRP A 101 11.51 18.47 -3.74
C TRP A 101 12.54 18.46 -4.88
N LEU A 102 13.53 17.56 -4.83
CA LEU A 102 14.54 17.42 -5.87
C LEU A 102 13.93 17.02 -7.22
N VAL A 103 13.03 16.04 -7.23
CA VAL A 103 12.33 15.58 -8.45
C VAL A 103 11.44 16.65 -9.05
N ASN A 104 10.74 17.43 -8.21
CA ASN A 104 9.86 18.50 -8.68
C ASN A 104 10.62 19.77 -9.12
N ARG A 105 11.83 20.03 -8.60
CA ARG A 105 12.65 21.18 -9.00
C ARG A 105 13.22 21.06 -10.41
N GLY A 106 13.41 19.84 -10.91
CA GLY A 106 13.96 19.58 -12.25
C GLY A 106 12.93 19.57 -13.39
N ARG A 107 11.68 19.98 -13.12
CA ARG A 107 10.56 20.06 -14.07
C ARG A 107 10.11 21.50 -14.22
#